data_AF-A0A9Y1Z735-F1
#
_entry.id   AF-A0A9Y1Z735-F1
#
_cell.length_a   1.000
_cell.length_b   1.000
_cell.length_c   1.000
_cell.angle_alpha   90.00
_cell.angle_beta   90.00
_cell.angle_gamma   90.00
#
_symmetry.space_group_name_H-M   'P 1'
#
loop_
_entity.id
_entity.type
_entity.pdbx_description
1 polymer ?
#
loop_
_entity_poly.entity_id
_entity_poly.type
_entity_poly.pdbx_seq_one_letter_code
_entity_poly.pdbx_strand_id
1 'polypeptide(L)'
;MTDTRYDEGDVVATPDGRGVVAAVLTDDLEFPHADDAVDVSATTDRPAHVVGLETVGSAVYRASDLRLTSFEDDSPTTIDGEAETDIVDEDVNGWDGLPEGWDRESVLEYWSSIGGSWETCLADMTDEFEDERAREHCSAMKDEVLCTERWRNQF
;
A
#
# COMPACT_ATOMS: atom_id res chain seq x y z
N MET A 1 2.21 -20.25 1.38
CA MET A 1 2.57 -19.51 0.16
C MET A 1 1.33 -19.53 -0.70
N THR A 2 0.47 -18.55 -0.47
CA THR A 2 -0.58 -18.14 -1.38
C THR A 2 0.13 -17.68 -2.65
N ASP A 3 -0.09 -18.38 -3.77
CA ASP A 3 0.52 -18.05 -5.07
C ASP A 3 -0.26 -16.88 -5.66
N THR A 4 -0.06 -15.69 -5.09
CA THR A 4 -0.66 -14.46 -5.60
C THR A 4 0.20 -13.93 -6.75
N ARG A 5 -0.45 -13.39 -7.78
CA ARG A 5 0.26 -12.88 -8.97
C ARG A 5 1.16 -11.68 -8.66
N TYR A 6 0.84 -10.96 -7.60
CA TYR A 6 1.56 -9.80 -7.07
C TYR A 6 1.64 -9.94 -5.56
N ASP A 7 2.76 -9.51 -5.02
CA ASP A 7 3.10 -9.55 -3.59
C ASP A 7 3.23 -8.12 -3.02
N GLU A 8 3.22 -8.01 -1.69
CA GLU A 8 3.51 -6.75 -1.00
C GLU A 8 4.87 -6.18 -1.44
N GLY A 9 4.91 -4.88 -1.73
CA GLY A 9 6.09 -4.18 -2.23
C GLY A 9 6.26 -4.20 -3.75
N ASP A 10 5.45 -4.94 -4.49
CA ASP A 10 5.49 -4.90 -5.95
C ASP A 10 5.02 -3.55 -6.48
N VAL A 11 5.83 -2.95 -7.36
CA VAL A 11 5.43 -1.74 -8.10
C VAL A 11 4.51 -2.15 -9.24
N VAL A 12 3.33 -1.56 -9.29
CA VAL A 12 2.29 -1.88 -10.25
C VAL A 12 1.74 -0.64 -10.94
N ALA A 13 1.46 -0.79 -12.22
CA ALA A 13 0.68 0.14 -13.01
C ALA A 13 -0.81 -0.16 -12.77
N THR A 14 -1.58 0.86 -12.42
CA THR A 14 -3.02 0.82 -12.19
C THR A 14 -3.73 1.78 -13.18
N PRO A 15 -5.05 1.73 -13.30
CA PRO A 15 -5.84 2.71 -14.06
C PRO A 15 -5.63 4.16 -13.58
N ASP A 16 -5.47 4.35 -12.27
CA ASP A 16 -5.38 5.66 -11.62
C ASP A 16 -3.94 6.20 -11.54
N GLY A 17 -2.96 5.38 -11.90
CA GLY A 17 -1.55 5.75 -11.88
C GLY A 17 -0.64 4.60 -11.48
N ARG A 18 0.64 4.90 -11.32
CA ARG A 18 1.59 3.99 -10.70
C ARG A 18 1.33 3.91 -9.19
N GLY A 19 1.53 2.75 -8.60
CA GLY A 19 1.52 2.57 -7.16
C GLY A 19 2.30 1.35 -6.71
N VAL A 20 2.31 1.11 -5.41
CA VAL A 20 2.96 -0.04 -4.78
C VAL A 20 1.91 -0.87 -4.05
N VAL A 21 1.96 -2.18 -4.21
CA VAL A 21 1.10 -3.11 -3.45
C VAL A 21 1.46 -3.00 -1.97
N ALA A 22 0.54 -2.48 -1.18
CA ALA A 22 0.71 -2.20 0.24
C ALA A 22 0.20 -3.33 1.15
N ALA A 23 -0.77 -4.11 0.63
CA ALA A 23 -1.32 -5.27 1.29
C ALA A 23 -1.97 -6.20 0.26
N VAL A 24 -1.89 -7.51 0.52
CA VAL A 24 -2.60 -8.54 -0.25
C VAL A 24 -3.62 -9.21 0.64
N LEU A 25 -4.88 -9.12 0.24
CA LEU A 25 -6.03 -9.57 1.00
C LEU A 25 -6.51 -10.90 0.40
N THR A 26 -6.65 -11.92 1.22
CA THR A 26 -7.06 -13.28 0.81
C THR A 26 -8.36 -13.75 1.44
N ASP A 27 -8.99 -12.88 2.23
CA ASP A 27 -10.21 -13.12 2.97
C ASP A 27 -11.08 -11.86 2.87
N ASP A 28 -12.39 -11.99 3.01
CA ASP A 28 -13.31 -10.85 2.97
C ASP A 28 -12.97 -9.84 4.09
N LEU A 29 -12.87 -8.56 3.75
CA LEU A 29 -12.70 -7.48 4.72
C LEU A 29 -13.49 -6.24 4.33
N GLU A 30 -13.73 -5.39 5.32
CA GLU A 30 -14.25 -4.04 5.11
C GLU A 30 -13.08 -3.08 4.90
N PHE A 31 -12.90 -2.58 3.69
CA PHE A 31 -11.88 -1.56 3.38
C PHE A 31 -12.51 -0.17 3.40
N PRO A 32 -11.84 0.86 3.96
CA PRO A 32 -12.35 2.22 3.90
C PRO A 32 -12.60 2.70 2.48
N HIS A 33 -13.64 3.54 2.32
CA HIS A 33 -14.08 4.08 1.05
C HIS A 33 -14.77 5.43 1.27
N ALA A 34 -14.01 6.51 1.08
CA ALA A 34 -14.45 7.88 1.38
C ALA A 34 -15.10 7.99 2.77
N ASP A 35 -16.42 8.07 2.85
CA ASP A 35 -17.19 8.26 4.08
C ASP A 35 -17.66 6.95 4.76
N ASP A 36 -17.57 5.80 4.09
CA ASP A 36 -18.07 4.50 4.58
C ASP A 36 -17.00 3.39 4.43
N ALA A 37 -17.27 2.18 4.93
CA ALA A 37 -16.46 1.00 4.65
C ALA A 37 -17.17 0.11 3.62
N VAL A 38 -16.42 -0.44 2.67
CA VAL A 38 -16.92 -1.31 1.61
C VAL A 38 -16.40 -2.73 1.81
N ASP A 39 -17.30 -3.70 1.72
CA ASP A 39 -16.94 -5.12 1.73
C ASP A 39 -16.16 -5.47 0.46
N VAL A 40 -14.86 -5.73 0.62
CA VAL A 40 -13.99 -6.25 -0.42
C VAL A 40 -14.01 -7.76 -0.32
N SER A 41 -14.63 -8.41 -1.32
CA SER A 41 -14.60 -9.86 -1.42
C SER A 41 -13.24 -10.34 -1.93
N ALA A 42 -12.44 -10.91 -1.03
CA ALA A 42 -11.16 -11.52 -1.36
C ALA A 42 -11.11 -12.98 -0.90
N THR A 43 -10.43 -13.82 -1.67
CA THR A 43 -10.27 -15.25 -1.40
C THR A 43 -8.85 -15.66 -1.78
N THR A 44 -8.35 -16.78 -1.25
CA THR A 44 -7.06 -17.36 -1.66
C THR A 44 -6.90 -17.49 -3.18
N ASP A 45 -7.97 -17.86 -3.90
CA ASP A 45 -7.98 -18.03 -5.36
C ASP A 45 -8.19 -16.71 -6.14
N ARG A 46 -8.71 -15.68 -5.47
CA ARG A 46 -8.99 -14.35 -6.03
C ARG A 46 -8.64 -13.30 -4.99
N PRO A 47 -7.35 -13.06 -4.74
CA PRO A 47 -6.93 -12.04 -3.80
C PRO A 47 -7.37 -10.65 -4.27
N ALA A 48 -7.46 -9.73 -3.31
CA ALA A 48 -7.58 -8.30 -3.58
C ALA A 48 -6.27 -7.61 -3.19
N HIS A 49 -5.84 -6.65 -4.00
CA HIS A 49 -4.54 -5.98 -3.85
C HIS A 49 -4.78 -4.52 -3.49
N VAL A 50 -4.37 -4.13 -2.29
CA VAL A 50 -4.41 -2.72 -1.89
C VAL A 50 -3.17 -2.03 -2.42
N VAL A 51 -3.35 -0.99 -3.23
CA VAL A 51 -2.26 -0.28 -3.88
C VAL A 51 -2.23 1.17 -3.40
N GLY A 52 -1.10 1.58 -2.84
CA GLY A 52 -0.80 2.98 -2.56
C GLY A 52 -0.38 3.68 -3.84
N LEU A 53 -1.19 4.62 -4.33
CA LEU A 53 -0.94 5.35 -5.56
C LEU A 53 0.09 6.45 -5.34
N GLU A 54 0.99 6.67 -6.30
CA GLU A 54 2.01 7.73 -6.25
C GLU A 54 1.40 9.13 -6.29
N THR A 55 0.29 9.29 -7.00
CA THR A 55 -0.39 10.58 -7.19
C THR A 55 -1.19 10.99 -5.96
N VAL A 56 -2.18 10.19 -5.57
CA VAL A 56 -3.04 10.47 -4.41
C VAL A 56 -3.71 9.19 -3.91
N GLY A 57 -3.70 8.98 -2.59
CA GLY A 57 -4.48 7.96 -1.93
C GLY A 57 -4.06 6.50 -2.15
N SER A 58 -4.92 5.58 -1.71
CA SER A 58 -4.82 4.15 -1.98
C SER A 58 -6.15 3.59 -2.46
N ALA A 59 -6.11 2.53 -3.26
CA ALA A 59 -7.32 1.86 -3.73
C ALA A 59 -7.10 0.36 -3.84
N VAL A 60 -8.19 -0.39 -3.87
CA VAL A 60 -8.16 -1.84 -4.02
C VAL A 60 -8.34 -2.20 -5.48
N TYR A 61 -7.49 -3.09 -5.97
CA TYR A 61 -7.51 -3.58 -7.35
C TYR A 61 -7.50 -5.10 -7.39
N ARG A 62 -7.88 -5.65 -8.54
CA ARG A 62 -7.70 -7.07 -8.87
C ARG A 62 -6.40 -7.27 -9.62
N ALA A 63 -5.84 -8.47 -9.52
CA ALA A 63 -4.66 -8.85 -10.29
C ALA A 63 -4.85 -8.76 -11.83
N SER A 64 -6.09 -8.74 -12.34
CA SER A 64 -6.40 -8.49 -13.75
C SER A 64 -6.19 -7.03 -14.16
N ASP A 65 -6.39 -6.12 -13.23
CA ASP A 65 -6.40 -4.66 -13.38
C ASP A 65 -5.10 -4.04 -12.85
N LEU A 66 -4.09 -4.89 -12.66
CA LEU A 66 -2.74 -4.53 -12.27
C LEU A 66 -1.74 -5.08 -13.27
N ARG A 67 -0.66 -4.33 -13.47
CA ARG A 67 0.47 -4.75 -14.31
C ARG A 67 1.78 -4.41 -13.61
N LEU A 68 2.65 -5.41 -13.45
CA LEU A 68 3.98 -5.21 -12.90
C LEU A 68 4.75 -4.11 -13.65
N THR A 69 5.36 -3.18 -12.90
CA THR A 69 6.20 -2.10 -13.40
C THR A 69 7.36 -1.87 -12.41
N SER A 70 8.15 -0.81 -12.60
CA SER A 70 9.21 -0.41 -11.68
C SER A 70 9.36 1.11 -11.65
N PHE A 71 9.99 1.63 -10.60
CA PHE A 71 10.30 3.06 -10.51
C PHE A 71 11.33 3.51 -11.56
N GLU A 72 12.20 2.61 -12.01
CA GLU A 72 13.19 2.86 -13.08
C GLU A 72 12.53 3.09 -14.46
N ASP A 73 11.28 2.64 -14.64
CA ASP A 73 10.53 2.92 -15.84
C ASP A 73 10.08 4.39 -15.80
N ASP A 74 10.61 5.23 -16.69
CA ASP A 74 10.30 6.68 -16.76
C ASP A 74 8.86 6.96 -17.26
N SER A 75 8.08 5.91 -17.52
CA SER A 75 6.74 6.00 -18.12
C SER A 75 5.67 5.74 -17.06
N PRO A 76 4.89 6.76 -16.62
CA PRO A 76 3.66 6.52 -15.88
C PRO A 76 2.72 5.74 -16.82
N THR A 77 2.72 4.43 -16.67
CA THR A 77 1.89 3.53 -17.47
C THR A 77 0.62 3.34 -16.68
N THR A 78 -0.47 3.95 -17.13
CA THR A 78 -1.80 3.51 -16.69
C THR A 78 -2.24 2.34 -17.55
N ILE A 79 -3.09 1.49 -17.00
CA ILE A 79 -3.67 0.36 -17.72
C ILE A 79 -5.18 0.49 -17.80
N ASP A 80 -5.78 -0.21 -18.76
CA ASP A 80 -7.23 -0.31 -18.89
C ASP A 80 -7.75 -1.22 -17.76
N GLY A 81 -8.65 -0.69 -16.93
CA GLY A 81 -9.21 -1.36 -15.76
C GLY A 81 -9.96 -0.38 -14.87
N GLU A 82 -10.56 -0.90 -13.81
CA GLU A 82 -11.27 -0.11 -12.80
C GLU A 82 -10.85 -0.57 -11.40
N ALA A 83 -10.73 0.37 -10.46
CA ALA A 83 -10.53 0.03 -9.06
C ALA A 83 -11.79 -0.64 -8.50
N GLU A 84 -11.63 -1.61 -7.59
CA GLU A 84 -12.74 -2.22 -6.86
C GLU A 84 -13.35 -1.24 -5.85
N THR A 85 -12.56 -0.26 -5.41
CA THR A 85 -12.95 0.80 -4.48
C THR A 85 -12.52 2.16 -5.02
N ASP A 86 -13.24 3.22 -4.67
CA ASP A 86 -12.73 4.59 -4.85
C ASP A 86 -11.42 4.80 -4.09
N ILE A 87 -10.66 5.80 -4.54
CA ILE A 87 -9.39 6.20 -3.95
C ILE A 87 -9.65 6.74 -2.54
N VAL A 88 -9.02 6.10 -1.56
CA VAL A 88 -8.95 6.51 -0.17
C VAL A 88 -7.84 7.53 -0.02
N ASP A 89 -8.21 8.75 0.32
CA ASP A 89 -7.28 9.85 0.63
C ASP A 89 -7.74 10.50 1.94
N GLU A 90 -7.65 9.75 3.05
CA GLU A 90 -7.90 10.34 4.37
C GLU A 90 -6.70 11.23 4.73
N ASP A 91 -6.98 12.39 5.32
CA ASP A 91 -5.96 13.32 5.82
C ASP A 91 -5.29 12.69 7.06
N VAL A 92 -4.36 11.78 6.79
CA VAL A 92 -3.60 11.04 7.79
C VAL A 92 -2.30 11.77 8.12
N ASN A 93 -1.90 11.70 9.38
CA ASN A 93 -0.69 12.34 9.88
C ASN A 93 0.51 11.38 9.84
N GLY A 94 0.61 10.51 8.83
CA GLY A 94 1.75 9.59 8.73
C GLY A 94 3.06 10.36 8.53
N TRP A 95 3.04 11.52 7.87
CA TRP A 95 4.18 12.43 7.75
C TRP A 95 4.80 12.86 9.09
N ASP A 96 4.01 13.00 10.16
CA ASP A 96 4.53 13.37 11.49
C ASP A 96 5.45 12.29 12.09
N GLY A 97 5.30 11.04 11.67
CA GLY A 97 6.15 9.92 12.08
C GLY A 97 7.38 9.72 11.19
N LEU A 98 7.47 10.43 10.06
CA LEU A 98 8.56 10.31 9.09
C LEU A 98 9.62 11.40 9.26
N PRO A 99 10.85 11.19 8.76
CA PRO A 99 11.92 12.17 8.85
C PRO A 99 11.60 13.38 7.96
N GLU A 100 12.03 14.58 8.37
CA GLU A 100 11.82 15.80 7.59
C GLU A 100 12.41 15.67 6.16
N GLY A 101 11.60 15.99 5.15
CA GLY A 101 12.00 15.95 3.74
C GLY A 101 11.72 14.63 3.02
N TRP A 102 10.95 13.72 3.64
CA TRP A 102 10.35 12.60 2.92
C TRP A 102 9.10 13.06 2.18
N ASP A 103 8.97 12.62 0.93
CA ASP A 103 7.79 12.81 0.10
C ASP A 103 7.17 11.44 -0.23
N ARG A 104 5.95 11.43 -0.77
CA ARG A 104 5.17 10.20 -1.04
C ARG A 104 5.93 9.21 -1.91
N GLU A 105 6.60 9.72 -2.94
CA GLU A 105 7.45 8.93 -3.82
C GLU A 105 8.58 8.23 -3.04
N SER A 106 9.26 8.94 -2.14
CA SER A 106 10.33 8.37 -1.31
C SER A 106 9.82 7.30 -0.35
N VAL A 107 8.62 7.49 0.22
CA VAL A 107 7.98 6.48 1.07
C VAL A 107 7.67 5.23 0.26
N LEU A 108 7.02 5.37 -0.90
CA LEU A 108 6.64 4.24 -1.75
C LEU A 108 7.85 3.49 -2.31
N GLU A 109 8.90 4.22 -2.70
CA GLU A 109 10.15 3.64 -3.17
C GLU A 109 10.84 2.83 -2.06
N TYR A 110 11.00 3.41 -0.87
CA TYR A 110 11.58 2.71 0.27
C TYR A 110 10.73 1.50 0.66
N TRP A 111 9.41 1.68 0.76
CA TRP A 111 8.45 0.61 1.08
C TRP A 111 8.58 -0.55 0.09
N SER A 112 8.60 -0.27 -1.22
CA SER A 112 8.85 -1.29 -2.24
C SER A 112 10.21 -1.97 -2.08
N SER A 113 11.27 -1.20 -1.80
CA SER A 113 12.64 -1.71 -1.64
C SER A 113 12.79 -2.70 -0.47
N ILE A 114 11.99 -2.54 0.60
CA ILE A 114 11.99 -3.46 1.74
C ILE A 114 10.99 -4.62 1.58
N GLY A 115 10.34 -4.76 0.43
CA GLY A 115 9.32 -5.81 0.20
C GLY A 115 7.95 -5.46 0.79
N GLY A 116 7.69 -4.18 1.00
CA GLY A 116 6.37 -3.55 1.17
C GLY A 116 5.46 -4.10 2.25
N SER A 117 6.03 -4.65 3.31
CA SER A 117 5.27 -5.10 4.48
C SER A 117 5.71 -4.37 5.74
N TRP A 118 4.75 -4.20 6.66
CA TRP A 118 5.04 -3.62 7.97
C TRP A 118 6.01 -4.49 8.79
N GLU A 119 5.91 -5.82 8.65
CA GLU A 119 6.81 -6.75 9.33
C GLU A 119 8.25 -6.62 8.83
N THR A 120 8.45 -6.45 7.52
CA THR A 120 9.80 -6.24 6.97
C THR A 120 10.34 -4.87 7.34
N CYS A 121 9.49 -3.83 7.31
CA CYS A 121 9.87 -2.51 7.80
C CYS A 121 10.34 -2.57 9.25
N LEU A 122 9.56 -3.22 10.10
CA LEU A 122 9.90 -3.36 11.51
C LEU A 122 11.23 -4.11 11.64
N ALA A 123 11.39 -5.23 10.94
CA ALA A 123 12.64 -6.00 10.99
C ALA A 123 13.87 -5.19 10.56
N ASP A 124 13.76 -4.33 9.53
CA ASP A 124 14.83 -3.45 9.05
C ASP A 124 15.13 -2.33 10.06
N MET A 125 14.08 -1.70 10.60
CA MET A 125 14.18 -0.55 11.49
C MET A 125 14.57 -0.91 12.93
N THR A 126 14.32 -2.14 13.39
CA THR A 126 14.65 -2.57 14.76
C THR A 126 16.16 -2.68 15.01
N ASP A 127 16.97 -2.83 13.95
CA ASP A 127 18.44 -2.78 14.06
C ASP A 127 18.96 -1.34 14.25
N GLU A 128 18.23 -0.33 13.77
CA GLU A 128 18.62 1.10 13.82
C GLU A 128 17.95 1.88 14.96
N PHE A 129 16.72 1.50 15.34
CA PHE A 129 15.89 2.18 16.33
C PHE A 129 15.42 1.22 17.43
N GLU A 130 15.04 1.78 18.59
CA GLU A 130 14.36 1.01 19.65
C GLU A 130 12.99 0.50 19.15
N ASP A 131 12.58 -0.70 19.57
CA ASP A 131 11.37 -1.40 19.12
C ASP A 131 10.12 -0.50 19.03
N GLU A 132 9.88 0.35 20.04
CA GLU A 132 8.72 1.24 20.07
C GLU A 132 8.78 2.30 18.96
N ARG A 133 9.95 2.90 18.74
CA ARG A 133 10.17 3.89 17.69
C ARG A 133 10.11 3.29 16.30
N ALA A 134 10.68 2.09 16.13
CA ALA A 134 10.63 1.36 14.86
C ALA A 134 9.17 1.08 14.46
N ARG A 135 8.32 0.69 15.42
CA ARG A 135 6.89 0.49 15.18
C ARG A 135 6.17 1.77 14.81
N GLU A 136 6.40 2.87 15.54
CA GLU A 136 5.81 4.17 15.22
C GLU A 136 6.15 4.61 13.79
N HIS A 137 7.41 4.45 13.39
CA HIS A 137 7.89 4.82 12.07
C HIS A 137 7.32 3.95 10.95
N CYS A 138 7.29 2.63 11.16
CA CYS A 138 6.71 1.71 10.18
C CYS A 138 5.18 1.85 10.08
N SER A 139 4.51 2.16 11.18
CA SER A 139 3.09 2.48 11.15
C SER A 139 2.84 3.79 10.39
N ALA A 140 3.63 4.83 10.64
CA ALA A 140 3.56 6.09 9.90
C ALA A 140 3.76 5.90 8.39
N MET A 141 4.75 5.12 7.97
CA MET A 141 4.93 4.76 6.56
C MET A 141 3.71 4.05 5.99
N LYS A 142 3.19 3.03 6.70
CA LYS A 142 2.03 2.28 6.21
C LYS A 142 0.76 3.14 6.16
N ASP A 143 0.59 4.08 7.09
CA ASP A 143 -0.50 5.06 7.01
C ASP A 143 -0.37 5.95 5.78
N GLU A 144 0.84 6.42 5.46
CA GLU A 144 1.06 7.20 4.23
C GLU A 144 0.83 6.39 2.96
N VAL A 145 1.34 5.16 2.91
CA VAL A 145 1.14 4.27 1.76
C VAL A 145 -0.35 3.98 1.55
N LEU A 146 -1.10 3.74 2.63
CA LEU A 146 -2.53 3.44 2.57
C LEU A 146 -3.42 4.70 2.58
N CYS A 147 -2.88 5.88 2.87
CA CYS A 147 -3.65 7.09 3.19
C CYS A 147 -4.82 6.83 4.18
N THR A 148 -4.63 5.93 5.15
CA THR A 148 -5.61 5.62 6.20
C THR A 148 -4.92 5.05 7.43
N GLU A 149 -5.42 5.35 8.63
CA GLU A 149 -4.97 4.73 9.87
C GLU A 149 -5.85 3.52 10.27
N ARG A 150 -6.93 3.25 9.53
CA ARG A 150 -7.94 2.25 9.93
C ARG A 150 -7.37 0.83 9.95
N TRP A 151 -6.33 0.56 9.16
CA TRP A 151 -5.62 -0.72 9.17
C TRP A 151 -4.97 -1.04 10.52
N ARG A 152 -4.63 -0.02 11.34
CA ARG A 152 -4.03 -0.20 12.67
C ARG A 152 -4.94 -0.93 13.66
N ASN A 153 -6.25 -0.97 13.39
CA ASN A 153 -7.24 -1.69 14.20
C ASN A 153 -7.77 -2.97 13.52
N GLN A 154 -7.26 -3.32 12.33
CA GLN A 154 -7.72 -4.46 11.55
C GLN A 154 -6.73 -5.63 11.48
N PHE A 155 -5.47 -5.45 11.93
CA PHE A 155 -4.42 -6.48 11.91
C PHE A 155 -3.79 -6.69 13.28
#